data_AF-A0A943G929-F1
#
_entry.id   AF-A0A943G929-F1
#
_cell.length_a   1.000
_cell.length_b   1.000
_cell.length_c   1.000
_cell.angle_alpha   90.00
_cell.angle_beta   90.00
_cell.angle_gamma   90.00
#
_symmetry.space_group_name_H-M   'P 1'
#
loop_
_entity.id
_entity.type
_entity.pdbx_description
1 polymer ?
#
loop_
_entity_poly.entity_id
_entity_poly.type
_entity_poly.pdbx_seq_one_letter_code
_entity_poly.pdbx_strand_id
1 'polypeptide(L)' 'MKDTKVEQARIRIDAARKHLTDALEAISGPEPDFAKCEACMDMAGDVLPTIIEGELK' A
#
# COMPACT_ATOMS: atom_id res chain seq x y z
N MET A 1 6.06 -2.75 -23.33
CA MET A 1 6.70 -1.88 -22.32
C MET A 1 5.67 -1.12 -21.45
N LYS A 2 4.56 -0.61 -22.01
CA LYS A 2 3.44 -0.07 -21.22
C LYS A 2 2.76 -1.13 -20.34
N ASP A 3 2.57 -2.33 -20.89
CA ASP A 3 1.90 -3.44 -20.18
C ASP A 3 2.66 -3.88 -18.93
N THR A 4 4.00 -3.83 -18.95
CA THR A 4 4.84 -4.15 -17.79
C THR A 4 4.71 -3.12 -16.67
N LYS A 5 4.54 -1.82 -16.98
CA LYS A 5 4.33 -0.78 -15.96
C LYS A 5 2.95 -0.92 -15.32
N VAL A 6 1.93 -1.25 -16.11
CA VAL A 6 0.57 -1.52 -15.61
C VAL A 6 0.57 -2.74 -14.70
N GLU A 7 1.25 -3.82 -15.09
CA GLU A 7 1.33 -5.04 -14.28
C GLU A 7 2.06 -4.81 -12.96
N GLN A 8 3.20 -4.10 -12.99
CA GLN A 8 3.92 -3.74 -11.77
C GLN A 8 3.11 -2.84 -10.85
N ALA A 9 2.34 -1.89 -11.41
CA ALA A 9 1.44 -1.06 -10.63
C ALA A 9 0.33 -1.88 -9.95
N ARG A 10 -0.26 -2.86 -10.66
CA ARG A 10 -1.27 -3.77 -10.08
C ARG A 10 -0.71 -4.58 -8.92
N ILE A 11 0.44 -5.21 -9.11
CA ILE A 11 1.11 -6.01 -8.07
C ILE A 11 1.35 -5.17 -6.81
N ARG A 12 1.83 -3.93 -6.98
CA ARG A 12 2.11 -3.01 -5.88
C ARG A 12 0.85 -2.51 -5.18
N ILE A 13 -0.21 -2.20 -5.93
CA ILE A 13 -1.51 -1.84 -5.38
C ILE A 13 -2.11 -3.00 -4.57
N ASP A 14 -1.97 -4.23 -5.07
CA ASP A 14 -2.45 -5.42 -4.37
C ASP A 14 -1.71 -5.65 -3.05
N ALA A 15 -0.39 -5.45 -3.04
CA ALA A 15 0.42 -5.50 -1.82
C ALA A 15 0.03 -4.39 -0.82
N ALA A 16 -0.10 -3.15 -1.28
CA ALA A 16 -0.52 -2.02 -0.44
C ALA A 16 -1.90 -2.26 0.18
N ARG A 17 -2.84 -2.75 -0.61
CA ARG A 17 -4.20 -3.08 -0.16
C ARG A 17 -4.19 -4.12 0.96
N LYS A 18 -3.33 -5.14 0.86
CA LYS A 18 -3.18 -6.13 1.93
C LYS A 18 -2.73 -5.46 3.24
N HIS A 19 -1.69 -4.62 3.19
CA HIS A 19 -1.20 -3.92 4.37
C HIS A 19 -2.25 -2.97 4.98
N LEU A 20 -3.04 -2.29 4.15
CA LEU A 20 -4.14 -1.45 4.62
C LEU A 20 -5.27 -2.26 5.27
N THR A 21 -5.58 -3.46 4.75
CA THR A 21 -6.52 -4.37 5.42
C THR A 21 -5.99 -4.78 6.79
N ASP A 22 -4.72 -5.17 6.89
CA ASP A 22 -4.10 -5.56 8.16
C ASP A 22 -4.10 -4.39 9.17
N ALA A 23 -3.89 -3.15 8.69
CA ALA A 23 -3.97 -1.94 9.51
C ALA A 23 -5.39 -1.70 10.05
N LEU A 24 -6.41 -1.85 9.19
CA LEU A 24 -7.82 -1.73 9.58
C LEU A 24 -8.19 -2.80 10.62
N GLU A 25 -7.78 -4.05 10.41
CA GLU A 25 -8.02 -5.13 11.37
C GLU A 25 -7.39 -4.83 12.74
N ALA A 26 -6.19 -4.23 12.77
CA ALA A 26 -5.50 -3.88 14.01
C ALA A 26 -6.28 -2.88 14.88
N ILE A 27 -7.13 -2.04 14.30
CA ILE A 27 -7.91 -1.01 15.02
C ILE A 27 -9.41 -1.29 15.09
N SER A 28 -9.89 -2.39 14.51
CA SER A 28 -11.33 -2.71 14.44
C SER A 28 -11.87 -3.42 15.69
N GLY A 29 -10.99 -3.89 16.58
CA GLY A 29 -11.37 -4.60 17.81
C GLY A 29 -11.59 -3.69 19.03
N PRO A 30 -12.10 -4.25 20.14
CA PRO A 30 -12.28 -3.51 21.40
C PRO A 30 -10.95 -3.08 22.05
N GLU A 31 -9.84 -3.72 21.68
CA GLU A 31 -8.47 -3.41 22.10
C GLU A 31 -7.66 -3.05 20.85
N PRO A 32 -7.71 -1.80 20.38
CA PRO A 32 -7.00 -1.38 19.16
C PRO A 32 -5.48 -1.37 19.37
N ASP A 33 -4.75 -1.95 18.42
CA ASP A 33 -3.29 -1.93 18.35
C ASP A 33 -2.83 -0.86 17.34
N PHE A 34 -2.62 0.35 17.85
CA PHE A 34 -2.17 1.48 17.03
C PHE A 34 -0.74 1.33 16.54
N ALA A 35 0.14 0.64 17.27
CA ALA A 35 1.52 0.42 16.84
C ALA A 35 1.58 -0.51 15.63
N LYS A 36 0.78 -1.58 15.65
CA LYS A 36 0.61 -2.47 14.49
C LYS A 36 -0.04 -1.75 13.32
N CYS A 37 -1.05 -0.91 13.59
CA CYS A 37 -1.69 -0.09 12.55
C CYS A 37 -0.69 0.82 11.84
N GLU A 38 0.12 1.57 12.60
CA GLU A 38 1.16 2.46 12.07
C GLU A 38 2.18 1.69 11.22
N ALA A 39 2.70 0.58 11.73
CA ALA A 39 3.63 -0.26 10.97
C ALA A 39 3.02 -0.79 9.66
N CYS A 40 1.73 -1.17 9.66
CA CYS A 40 1.04 -1.59 8.45
C CYS A 40 0.82 -0.44 7.46
N MET A 41 0.57 0.78 7.93
CA MET A 41 0.47 1.96 7.06
C MET A 41 1.82 2.32 6.42
N ASP A 42 2.92 2.24 7.18
CA ASP A 42 4.27 2.47 6.66
C ASP A 42 4.61 1.47 5.55
N MET A 43 4.36 0.17 5.79
CA MET A 43 4.56 -0.89 4.79
C MET A 43 3.69 -0.68 3.53
N ALA A 44 2.46 -0.19 3.69
CA ALA A 44 1.61 0.16 2.55
C ALA A 44 2.21 1.32 1.73
N GLY A 45 2.76 2.34 2.41
CA GLY A 45 3.45 3.47 1.79
C GLY A 45 4.68 3.05 1.00
N ASP A 46 5.49 2.15 1.56
CA ASP A 46 6.74 1.67 0.94
C ASP A 46 6.52 0.92 -0.38
N VAL A 47 5.38 0.22 -0.51
CA VAL A 47 5.09 -0.59 -1.71
C VAL A 47 4.23 0.13 -2.73
N LEU A 48 3.53 1.22 -2.35
CA LEU A 48 2.72 1.99 -3.28
C LEU A 48 3.59 2.60 -4.39
N PRO A 49 3.17 2.47 -5.67
CA PRO A 49 3.93 3.06 -6.75
C PRO A 49 3.83 4.59 -6.65
N THR A 50 4.97 5.28 -6.59
CA THR A 50 4.99 6.72 -6.84
C THR A 50 4.67 6.94 -8.32
N ILE A 51 3.40 7.20 -8.64
CA ILE A 51 3.04 7.67 -9.98
C ILE A 51 3.45 9.14 -10.05
N ILE A 52 4.70 9.39 -10.45
CA ILE A 52 5.18 10.72 -10.81
C ILE A 52 4.81 10.93 -12.28
N GLU A 53 3.74 11.68 -12.55
CA GLU A 53 3.33 12.11 -13.90
C GLU A 53 4.30 13.14 -14.55
N GLY A 54 5.58 13.15 -14.15
CA GLY A 54 6.53 14.22 -14.48
C GLY A 54 7.55 13.94 -15.60
N GLU A 55 7.65 12.71 -16.12
CA GLU A 55 8.58 12.37 -17.21
C GLU A 55 7.88 11.98 -18.51
N LEU A 56 6.85 12.76 -18.89
CA LEU A 56 6.45 12.89 -20.30
C LEU A 56 7.06 14.19 -20.83
N LYS A 57 8.33 14.10 -21.26
CA LYS A 57 8.91 15.00 -22.25
C LYS A 57 9.27 14.20 -23.49
#